data_AF-A0A3A9C3C1-F1
#
_entry.id   AF-A0A3A9C3C1-F1
#
_cell.length_a   1.000
_cell.length_b   1.000
_cell.length_c   1.000
_cell.angle_alpha   90.00
_cell.angle_beta   90.00
_cell.angle_gamma   90.00
#
_symmetry.space_group_name_H-M   'P 1'
#
loop_
_entity.id
_entity.type
_entity.pdbx_description
1 polymer ?
#
loop_
_entity_poly.entity_id
_entity_poly.type
_entity_poly.pdbx_seq_one_letter_code
_entity_poly.pdbx_strand_id
1 'polypeptide(L)' 'MIITKNNLNEVLFENHDARLLIQDVVTNTSANLYYYHDIEISVRMAIDIYNRAYKADEEDSFYSVSFLSYSGKHSLAGLY' A
#
# COMPACT_ATOMS: atom_id res chain seq x y z
N MET A 1 -1.05 -5.12 10.99
CA MET A 1 -0.44 -6.32 10.37
C MET A 1 0.52 -5.88 9.27
N ILE A 2 1.72 -6.49 9.15
CA ILE A 2 2.58 -6.26 7.98
C ILE A 2 2.06 -7.12 6.82
N ILE A 3 1.83 -6.52 5.65
CA ILE A 3 1.45 -7.25 4.44
C ILE A 3 2.67 -7.96 3.88
N THR A 4 2.49 -9.23 3.52
CA THR A 4 3.45 -10.07 2.82
C THR A 4 2.72 -10.82 1.71
N LYS A 5 3.46 -11.45 0.79
CA LYS A 5 2.83 -12.29 -0.26
C LYS A 5 1.97 -13.44 0.30
N ASN A 6 2.18 -13.83 1.55
CA ASN A 6 1.52 -14.99 2.18
C ASN A 6 0.20 -14.64 2.89
N ASN A 7 -0.09 -13.36 3.15
CA ASN A 7 -1.29 -12.94 3.91
C ASN A 7 -2.18 -11.95 3.12
N LEU A 8 -2.03 -11.88 1.80
CA LEU A 8 -2.86 -11.01 0.95
C LEU A 8 -4.35 -11.39 0.99
N ASN A 9 -4.70 -12.62 1.36
CA ASN A 9 -6.09 -13.04 1.56
C ASN A 9 -6.75 -12.41 2.80
N GLU A 10 -5.96 -11.84 3.72
CA GLU A 10 -6.44 -11.17 4.94
C GLU A 10 -6.62 -9.65 4.75
N VAL A 11 -6.41 -9.16 3.51
CA VAL A 11 -6.43 -7.74 3.16
C VAL A 11 -7.63 -7.46 2.25
N LEU A 12 -8.36 -6.39 2.54
CA LEU A 12 -9.47 -5.92 1.70
C LEU A 12 -8.93 -5.10 0.52
N PHE A 13 -9.34 -5.46 -0.68
CA PHE A 13 -8.97 -4.77 -1.92
C PHE A 13 -10.21 -4.36 -2.69
N GLU A 14 -10.20 -3.16 -3.27
CA GLU A 14 -11.27 -2.67 -4.16
C GLU A 14 -11.51 -3.61 -5.34
N ASN A 15 -10.44 -4.16 -5.92
CA ASN A 15 -10.51 -5.13 -7.00
C ASN A 15 -9.20 -5.95 -7.14
N HIS A 16 -9.20 -6.85 -8.12
CA HIS A 16 -8.07 -7.74 -8.38
C HIS A 16 -6.78 -7.00 -8.77
N ASP A 17 -6.88 -5.89 -9.48
CA ASP A 17 -5.71 -5.13 -9.93
C ASP A 17 -4.98 -4.48 -8.73
N ALA A 18 -5.72 -3.95 -7.77
CA ALA A 18 -5.14 -3.45 -6.52
C ALA A 18 -4.37 -4.55 -5.77
N ARG A 19 -4.92 -5.77 -5.75
CA ARG A 19 -4.26 -6.93 -5.15
C ARG A 19 -2.97 -7.28 -5.88
N LEU A 20 -2.98 -7.32 -7.22
CA LEU A 20 -1.79 -7.63 -8.01
C LEU A 20 -0.66 -6.62 -7.80
N LEU A 21 -1.00 -5.33 -7.76
CA LEU A 21 -0.02 -4.26 -7.48
C LEU A 21 0.64 -4.42 -6.10
N ILE A 22 -0.15 -4.69 -5.05
CA ILE A 22 0.41 -4.90 -3.71
C ILE A 22 1.20 -6.21 -3.62
N GLN A 23 0.73 -7.28 -4.28
CA GLN A 23 1.46 -8.55 -4.37
C GLN A 23 2.83 -8.36 -5.00
N ASP A 24 2.90 -7.57 -6.07
CA ASP A 24 4.15 -7.26 -6.75
C ASP A 24 5.11 -6.51 -5.83
N VAL A 25 4.64 -5.46 -5.15
CA VAL A 25 5.45 -4.67 -4.19
C VAL A 25 6.06 -5.54 -3.09
N VAL A 26 5.26 -6.37 -2.41
CA VAL A 26 5.77 -7.23 -1.31
C VAL A 26 6.63 -8.40 -1.77
N THR A 27 6.66 -8.67 -3.08
CA THR A 27 7.46 -9.75 -3.66
C THR A 27 8.78 -9.23 -4.20
N ASN A 28 8.77 -8.04 -4.81
CA ASN A 28 9.85 -7.54 -5.64
C ASN A 28 10.58 -6.31 -5.06
N THR A 29 10.13 -5.77 -3.92
CA THR A 29 10.80 -4.63 -3.26
C THR A 29 11.04 -4.91 -1.79
N SER A 30 11.91 -4.11 -1.16
CA SER A 30 12.15 -4.17 0.29
C SER A 30 11.14 -3.36 1.14
N ALA A 31 10.00 -2.96 0.55
CA ALA A 31 9.03 -2.09 1.19
C ALA A 31 8.27 -2.76 2.36
N ASN A 32 8.08 -2.01 3.44
CA ASN A 32 7.28 -2.46 4.59
C ASN A 32 5.88 -1.83 4.60
N LEU A 33 4.86 -2.66 4.41
CA LEU A 33 3.46 -2.25 4.31
C LEU A 33 2.67 -2.59 5.58
N TYR A 34 2.26 -1.59 6.35
CA TYR A 34 1.54 -1.75 7.62
C TYR A 34 0.03 -1.57 7.45
N TYR A 35 -0.66 -2.70 7.28
CA TYR A 35 -2.12 -2.78 7.13
C TYR A 35 -2.85 -2.74 8.47
N TYR A 36 -4.00 -2.06 8.47
CA TYR A 36 -4.93 -2.05 9.59
C TYR A 36 -6.20 -2.72 9.13
N HIS A 37 -6.74 -3.61 9.97
CA HIS A 37 -7.98 -4.32 9.68
C HIS A 37 -9.08 -3.30 9.31
N ASP A 38 -9.91 -3.69 8.34
CA ASP A 38 -11.05 -2.93 7.82
C ASP A 38 -10.75 -1.72 6.92
N ILE A 39 -9.48 -1.48 6.54
CA ILE A 39 -9.17 -0.50 5.48
C ILE A 39 -9.21 -1.21 4.12
N GLU A 40 -10.07 -0.79 3.21
CA GLU A 40 -10.00 -1.27 1.82
C GLU A 40 -8.87 -0.57 1.06
N ILE A 41 -8.00 -1.35 0.41
CA ILE A 41 -6.96 -0.82 -0.47
C ILE A 41 -7.56 -0.60 -1.86
N SER A 42 -7.73 0.67 -2.22
CA SER A 42 -8.12 1.09 -3.56
C SER A 42 -6.98 0.94 -4.56
N VAL A 43 -7.32 0.82 -5.84
CA VAL A 43 -6.33 0.78 -6.93
C VAL A 43 -5.44 2.01 -6.89
N ARG A 44 -6.00 3.18 -6.60
CA ARG A 44 -5.24 4.43 -6.52
C ARG A 44 -4.20 4.39 -5.40
N MET A 45 -4.54 3.82 -4.24
CA MET A 45 -3.57 3.62 -3.16
C MET A 45 -2.49 2.63 -3.57
N ALA A 46 -2.87 1.51 -4.20
CA ALA A 46 -1.94 0.50 -4.66
C ALA A 46 -0.94 1.06 -5.69
N ILE A 47 -1.38 1.91 -6.64
CA ILE A 47 -0.50 2.58 -7.62
C ILE A 47 0.49 3.54 -6.92
N ASP A 48 0.02 4.35 -5.96
CA ASP A 48 0.89 5.28 -5.21
C ASP A 48 1.96 4.53 -4.43
N ILE A 49 1.58 3.41 -3.79
CA ILE A 49 2.49 2.53 -3.07
C ILE A 49 3.49 1.88 -4.02
N TYR A 50 3.01 1.33 -5.14
CA TYR A 50 3.85 0.71 -6.16
C TYR A 50 4.95 1.66 -6.63
N ASN A 51 4.57 2.86 -7.09
CA ASN A 51 5.52 3.83 -7.62
C ASN A 51 6.56 4.26 -6.59
N ARG A 52 6.16 4.45 -5.32
CA ARG A 52 7.08 4.87 -4.25
C ARG A 52 8.00 3.74 -3.80
N ALA A 53 7.50 2.52 -3.72
CA ALA A 53 8.28 1.35 -3.34
C ALA A 53 9.40 1.10 -4.36
N TYR A 54 9.06 1.07 -5.65
CA TYR A 54 10.05 0.88 -6.71
C TYR A 54 11.06 2.02 -6.77
N LYS A 55 10.61 3.28 -6.65
CA LYS A 55 11.53 4.42 -6.60
C LYS A 55 12.52 4.31 -5.44
N ALA A 56 12.05 3.92 -4.26
CA ALA A 56 12.93 3.77 -3.11
C ALA A 56 13.91 2.61 -3.29
N ASP A 57 13.47 1.48 -3.85
CA ASP A 57 14.32 0.33 -4.13
C ASP A 57 15.41 0.67 -5.18
N GLU A 58 15.06 1.41 -6.24
CA GLU A 58 16.03 1.95 -7.22
C GLU A 58 17.06 2.90 -6.59
N GLU A 59 16.66 3.67 -5.58
CA GLU A 59 17.51 4.62 -4.86
C GLU A 59 18.26 3.99 -3.65
N ASP A 60 18.21 2.66 -3.48
CA ASP A 60 18.72 1.92 -2.31
C ASP A 60 18.25 2.53 -0.96
N SER A 61 17.00 2.98 -0.96
CA SER A 61 16.34 3.72 0.11
C SER A 61 15.23 2.89 0.75
N PHE A 62 14.96 3.16 2.02
CA PHE A 62 13.93 2.45 2.77
C PHE A 62 12.55 3.07 2.57
N TYR A 63 11.58 2.27 2.13
CA TYR A 63 10.17 2.67 2.05
C TYR A 63 9.31 1.91 3.06
N SER A 64 8.50 2.66 3.82
CA SER A 64 7.45 2.09 4.65
C SER A 64 6.20 2.96 4.63
N VAL A 65 5.03 2.32 4.72
CA VAL A 65 3.76 3.03 4.71
C VAL A 65 2.74 2.36 5.61
N SER A 66 1.97 3.20 6.31
CA SER A 66 0.86 2.81 7.15
C SER A 66 -0.45 3.16 6.47
N PHE A 67 -1.36 2.20 6.34
CA PHE A 67 -2.65 2.42 5.68
C PHE A 67 -3.57 3.37 6.47
N LEU A 68 -3.33 3.58 7.79
CA LEU A 68 -4.01 4.63 8.56
C LEU A 68 -3.81 6.03 7.97
N SER A 69 -2.66 6.28 7.33
CA SER A 69 -2.38 7.57 6.69
C SER A 69 -3.33 7.89 5.53
N TYR A 70 -4.03 6.88 5.00
CA TYR A 70 -5.05 7.03 3.97
C TYR A 70 -6.47 7.13 4.56
N SER A 71 -6.71 6.51 5.72
CA SER A 71 -7.99 6.61 6.46
C SER A 71 -8.28 8.05 6.93
N GLY A 72 -7.25 8.81 7.34
CA GLY A 72 -7.39 10.21 7.77
C GLY A 72 -7.55 11.24 6.64
N LYS A 73 -7.40 10.84 5.37
CA LYS A 73 -7.47 11.78 4.22
C LYS A 73 -8.88 12.06 3.71
N HIS A 74 -9.91 11.43 4.29
CA HIS A 74 -11.29 11.88 4.11
C HIS A 74 -11.63 13.15 4.92
N SER A 75 -10.69 13.69 5.72
CA SER A 75 -10.94 14.85 6.61
C SER A 75 -10.27 16.16 6.18
N LEU A 76 -9.44 16.19 5.13
CA LEU A 76 -8.69 17.41 4.75
C LEU A 76 -8.73 17.78 3.26
N ALA A 77 -9.60 17.18 2.46
CA ALA A 77 -9.97 17.74 1.16
C ALA A 77 -11.01 18.85 1.36
N GLY A 78 -10.60 19.97 1.98
CA GLY A 78 -11.49 21.08 2.29
C GLY A 78 -10.81 22.40 2.66
N LEU A 79 -9.51 22.55 2.40
CA LEU A 79 -8.81 23.82 2.58
C LEU A 79 -7.77 23.98 1.46
N TYR A 80 -8.22 24.41 0.27
CA TYR A 80 -7.54 25.35 -0.63
C TYR A 80 -8.54 25.84 -1.67
#